data_AF-A0A8C5M7L0-F1
#
_entry.id   AF-A0A8C5M7L0-F1
#
_cell.length_a   1.000
_cell.length_b   1.000
_cell.length_c   1.000
_cell.angle_alpha   90.00
_cell.angle_beta   90.00
_cell.angle_gamma   90.00
#
_symmetry.space_group_name_H-M   'P 1'
#
loop_
_entity.id
_entity.type
_entity.pdbx_description
1 polymer ?
#
loop_
_entity_poly.entity_id
_entity_poly.type
_entity_poly.pdbx_seq_one_letter_code
_entity_poly.pdbx_strand_id
1 'polypeptide(L)'
;GCRLSMKAPVRYDGTPNLCRGFLTQLEILFENNPGSCVSDKAKVGYLINHLTDKALLWATPLWENKKPIIYDYEGFTSELKRWQG
;
A
#
# COMPACT_ATOMS: atom_id res chain seq x y z
N GLY A 1 -10.03 10.47 5.87
CA GLY A 1 -9.93 9.01 5.85
C GLY A 1 -10.44 8.52 4.52
N CYS A 2 -9.67 7.70 3.81
CA CYS A 2 -10.04 7.13 2.52
C CYS A 2 -11.14 6.07 2.75
N ARG A 3 -12.31 6.24 2.12
CA ARG A 3 -13.49 5.39 2.33
C ARG A 3 -13.67 4.52 1.08
N LEU A 4 -13.09 3.32 1.10
CA LEU A 4 -13.25 2.30 0.06
C LEU A 4 -14.12 1.18 0.63
N SER A 5 -15.17 0.77 -0.10
CA SER A 5 -16.12 -0.25 0.37
C SER A 5 -16.34 -1.36 -0.67
N MET A 6 -16.46 -2.59 -0.16
CA MET A 6 -16.95 -3.84 -0.78
C MET A 6 -16.02 -4.60 -1.75
N LYS A 7 -15.03 -5.27 -1.18
CA LYS A 7 -14.71 -6.72 -1.29
C LYS A 7 -13.62 -7.02 -0.25
N ALA A 8 -13.41 -8.27 0.13
CA ALA A 8 -12.46 -8.63 1.20
C ALA A 8 -11.14 -7.83 1.07
N PRO A 9 -10.63 -7.21 2.16
CA PRO A 9 -9.50 -6.31 2.05
C PRO A 9 -8.32 -7.06 1.44
N VAL A 10 -7.73 -6.50 0.39
CA VAL A 10 -6.54 -7.04 -0.26
C VAL A 10 -5.46 -7.18 0.81
N ARG A 11 -5.05 -8.39 1.21
CA ARG A 11 -4.00 -8.55 2.23
C ARG A 11 -2.72 -9.06 1.59
N TYR A 12 -1.59 -8.50 2.02
CA TYR A 12 -0.28 -8.87 1.50
C TYR A 12 0.75 -9.00 2.63
N ASP A 13 1.27 -10.21 2.80
CA ASP A 13 2.23 -10.58 3.84
C ASP A 13 3.69 -10.37 3.46
N GLY A 14 3.95 -10.09 2.16
CA GLY A 14 5.28 -10.01 1.59
C GLY A 14 5.61 -11.10 0.57
N THR A 15 4.70 -12.04 0.29
CA THR A 15 4.95 -13.15 -0.65
C THR A 15 5.39 -12.66 -2.06
N PRO A 16 6.63 -12.93 -2.51
CA PRO A 16 7.22 -12.40 -3.75
C PRO A 16 6.29 -12.43 -4.98
N ASN A 17 5.65 -13.58 -5.22
CA ASN A 17 4.84 -13.83 -6.41
C ASN A 17 3.46 -13.15 -6.37
N LEU A 18 3.04 -12.62 -5.22
CA LEU A 18 1.73 -11.97 -5.04
C LEU A 18 1.82 -10.44 -5.11
N CYS A 19 3.02 -9.85 -5.03
CA CYS A 19 3.22 -8.40 -4.98
C CYS A 19 2.56 -7.66 -6.16
N ARG A 20 2.75 -8.17 -7.39
CA ARG A 20 2.17 -7.54 -8.59
C ARG A 20 0.64 -7.54 -8.54
N GLY A 21 0.03 -8.70 -8.24
CA GLY A 21 -1.42 -8.83 -8.14
C GLY A 21 -2.03 -8.01 -7.01
N PHE A 22 -1.31 -7.86 -5.90
CA PHE A 22 -1.68 -6.97 -4.79
C PHE A 22 -1.75 -5.50 -5.25
N LEU A 23 -0.68 -5.00 -5.90
CA LEU A 23 -0.62 -3.61 -6.34
C LEU A 23 -1.65 -3.28 -7.41
N THR A 24 -1.88 -4.19 -8.37
CA THR A 24 -2.94 -4.02 -9.38
C THR A 24 -4.32 -3.90 -8.74
N GLN A 25 -4.62 -4.66 -7.69
CA GLN A 25 -5.90 -4.53 -6.98
C GLN A 25 -6.05 -3.17 -6.30
N LEU A 26 -4.96 -2.60 -5.75
CA LEU A 26 -4.98 -1.26 -5.18
C LEU A 26 -5.22 -0.18 -6.24
N GLU A 27 -4.56 -0.28 -7.39
CA GLU A 27 -4.76 0.63 -8.53
C GLU A 27 -6.22 0.63 -8.99
N ILE A 28 -6.80 -0.56 -9.22
CA ILE A 28 -8.22 -0.74 -9.58
C ILE A 28 -9.14 -0.11 -8.52
N LEU A 29 -8.82 -0.26 -7.22
CA LEU A 29 -9.62 0.33 -6.15
C LEU A 29 -9.59 1.87 -6.18
N PHE A 30 -8.42 2.45 -6.42
CA PHE A 30 -8.26 3.90 -6.51
C PHE A 30 -8.91 4.49 -7.76
N GLU A 31 -8.76 3.84 -8.91
CA GLU A 31 -9.39 4.23 -10.19
C GLU A 31 -10.92 4.20 -10.10
N ASN A 32 -11.48 3.17 -9.47
CA ASN A 32 -12.93 3.06 -9.29
C ASN A 32 -13.50 4.03 -8.25
N ASN A 33 -12.64 4.69 -7.45
CA ASN A 33 -13.06 5.58 -6.37
C ASN A 33 -12.15 6.83 -6.29
N PRO A 34 -12.11 7.67 -7.34
CA PRO A 34 -11.10 8.72 -7.47
C PRO A 34 -11.14 9.80 -6.38
N GLY A 35 -12.27 9.95 -5.66
CA GLY A 35 -12.40 10.88 -4.53
C GLY A 35 -11.94 10.35 -3.17
N SER A 36 -11.54 9.07 -3.06
CA SER A 36 -11.28 8.42 -1.77
C SER A 36 -9.88 8.70 -1.20
N CYS A 37 -8.84 8.66 -2.04
CA CYS A 37 -7.44 8.78 -1.64
C CYS A 37 -6.78 9.95 -2.40
N VAL A 38 -6.96 11.16 -1.87
CA VAL A 38 -6.64 12.44 -2.53
C VAL A 38 -5.15 12.81 -2.52
N SER A 39 -4.32 12.08 -1.76
CA SER A 39 -2.87 12.32 -1.68
C SER A 39 -2.09 11.02 -1.65
N ASP A 40 -0.83 11.09 -2.06
CA ASP A 40 0.08 9.95 -2.05
C ASP A 40 0.25 9.37 -0.65
N LYS A 41 0.34 10.22 0.38
CA LYS A 41 0.34 9.77 1.78
C LYS A 41 -0.92 8.99 2.15
N ALA A 42 -2.09 9.38 1.64
CA ALA A 42 -3.33 8.64 1.88
C ALA A 42 -3.32 7.28 1.17
N LYS A 43 -2.81 7.21 -0.07
CA LYS A 43 -2.63 5.95 -0.81
C LYS A 43 -1.64 5.02 -0.13
N VAL A 44 -0.49 5.55 0.31
CA VAL A 44 0.51 4.79 1.09
C VAL A 44 -0.09 4.29 2.40
N GLY A 45 -0.79 5.15 3.15
CA GLY A 45 -1.45 4.73 4.39
C GLY A 45 -2.50 3.62 4.16
N TYR A 46 -3.26 3.71 3.06
CA TYR A 46 -4.19 2.66 2.67
C TYR A 46 -3.47 1.36 2.34
N LEU A 47 -2.39 1.42 1.56
CA LEU A 47 -1.54 0.28 1.24
C LEU A 47 -1.00 -0.37 2.51
N ILE A 48 -0.43 0.40 3.44
CA ILE A 48 0.13 -0.11 4.71
C ILE A 48 -0.94 -0.82 5.54
N ASN A 49 -2.16 -0.29 5.59
CA ASN A 49 -3.28 -0.92 6.29
C ASN A 49 -3.69 -2.30 5.71
N HIS A 50 -3.23 -2.59 4.49
CA HIS A 50 -3.45 -3.84 3.77
C HIS A 50 -2.21 -4.76 3.78
N LEU A 51 -1.12 -4.33 4.40
CA LEU A 51 0.03 -5.18 4.67
C LEU A 51 -0.20 -6.02 5.93
N THR A 52 0.35 -7.22 5.94
CA THR A 52 0.39 -8.11 7.11
C THR A 52 1.80 -8.63 7.35
N ASP A 53 2.03 -9.23 8.52
CA ASP A 53 3.26 -9.96 8.86
C ASP A 53 4.55 -9.22 8.49
N LYS A 54 5.41 -9.84 7.68
CA LYS A 54 6.73 -9.30 7.32
C LYS A 54 6.61 -7.98 6.56
N ALA A 55 5.63 -7.85 5.67
CA ALA A 55 5.44 -6.62 4.91
C ALA A 55 5.02 -5.45 5.80
N LEU A 56 4.14 -5.70 6.78
CA LEU A 56 3.75 -4.67 7.73
C LEU A 56 4.93 -4.28 8.65
N LEU A 57 5.70 -5.26 9.11
CA LEU A 57 6.91 -5.01 9.92
C LEU A 57 7.93 -4.13 9.17
N TRP A 58 8.13 -4.36 7.87
CA TRP A 58 8.99 -3.53 7.03
C TRP A 58 8.46 -2.10 6.88
N ALA A 59 7.16 -1.92 6.64
CA ALA A 59 6.56 -0.62 6.37
C ALA A 59 6.36 0.26 7.62
N THR A 60 6.14 -0.37 8.79
CA THR A 60 5.85 0.32 10.06
C THR A 60 6.89 1.40 10.40
N PRO A 61 8.21 1.11 10.45
CA PRO A 61 9.19 2.12 10.80
C PRO A 61 9.29 3.25 9.75
N LEU A 62 8.94 3.01 8.49
CA LEU A 62 8.89 4.06 7.47
C LEU A 62 7.80 5.09 7.79
N TRP A 63 6.63 4.59 8.22
CA TRP A 63 5.47 5.42 8.57
C TRP A 63 5.63 6.17 9.89
N GLU A 64 6.16 5.49 10.92
CA GLU A 64 6.39 6.08 12.25
C GLU A 64 7.40 7.23 12.16
N ASN A 65 8.51 7.01 11.46
CA ASN A 65 9.58 8.00 11.30
C ASN A 65 9.31 9.04 10.20
N LYS A 66 8.10 9.06 9.61
CA LYS A 66 7.70 9.98 8.54
C LYS A 66 8.72 10.06 7.40
N LYS A 67 9.30 8.91 7.02
CA LYS A 67 10.31 8.84 5.95
C LYS A 67 9.74 9.47 4.67
N PRO A 68 10.55 10.20 3.86
CA PRO A 68 10.05 10.88 2.67
C PRO A 68 9.24 10.00 1.73
N ILE A 69 9.61 8.71 1.63
CA ILE A 69 8.93 7.72 0.81
C ILE A 69 7.44 7.52 1.14
N ILE A 70 6.97 7.87 2.35
CA ILE A 70 5.53 7.75 2.67
C ILE A 70 4.67 8.82 2.01
N TYR A 71 5.29 9.82 1.39
CA TYR A 71 4.64 10.90 0.64
C TYR A 71 4.73 10.72 -0.87
N ASP A 72 5.32 9.61 -1.34
CA ASP A 72 5.52 9.26 -2.74
C ASP A 72 4.98 7.86 -2.97
N TYR A 73 3.81 7.75 -3.59
CA TYR A 73 3.16 6.45 -3.80
C TYR A 73 3.93 5.58 -4.80
N GLU A 74 4.46 6.18 -5.86
CA GLU A 74 5.21 5.45 -6.88
C GLU A 74 6.55 4.93 -6.32
N GLY A 75 7.26 5.78 -5.58
CA GLY A 75 8.48 5.39 -4.87
C GLY A 75 8.24 4.28 -3.85
N PHE A 76 7.17 4.39 -3.06
CA PHE A 76 6.83 3.38 -2.07
C PHE A 76 6.53 2.01 -2.70
N THR A 77 5.70 1.98 -3.76
CA THR A 77 5.37 0.72 -4.45
C THR A 77 6.58 0.11 -5.15
N SER A 78 7.51 0.94 -5.63
CA SER A 78 8.78 0.51 -6.22
C SER A 78 9.69 -0.14 -5.18
N GLU A 79 9.81 0.43 -3.97
CA GLU A 79 10.55 -0.20 -2.88
C GLU A 79 9.88 -1.49 -2.39
N LEU A 80 8.54 -1.53 -2.30
CA LEU A 80 7.82 -2.74 -1.91
C LEU A 80 8.08 -3.90 -2.89
N LYS A 81 8.15 -3.61 -4.20
CA LYS A 81 8.52 -4.58 -5.24
C LYS A 81 9.96 -5.06 -5.11
N ARG A 82 10.88 -4.22 -4.62
CA ARG A 82 12.30 -4.59 -4.40
C ARG A 82 12.51 -5.39 -3.13
N TRP A 83 11.77 -5.08 -2.07
CA TRP A 83 11.96 -5.67 -0.74
C TRP A 83 11.65 -7.17 -0.70
N GLN A 84 10.49 -7.61 -1.22
CA GLN A 84 9.98 -9.00 -1.32
C GLN A 84 10.21 -10.00 -0.16
N GLY A 85 10.71 -9.58 1.01
CA GLY A 85 10.89 -10.42 2.20
C GLY A 85 12.32 -10.88 2.40
#